data_AF-A0A5C6MFH5-F1
#
_entry.id   AF-A0A5C6MFH5-F1
#
_cell.length_a   1.000
_cell.length_b   1.000
_cell.length_c   1.000
_cell.angle_alpha   90.00
_cell.angle_beta   90.00
_cell.angle_gamma   90.00
#
_symmetry.space_group_name_H-M   'P 1'
#
loop_
_entity.id
_entity.type
_entity.pdbx_description
1 polymer ?
#
loop_
_entity_poly.entity_id
_entity_poly.type
_entity_poly.pdbx_seq_one_letter_code
_entity_poly.pdbx_strand_id
1 'polypeptide(L)' 'MAIGSHYKEAEELHAAPEPQIVLKLAGDVFEVEIPDEHEFKFPNQESVDVISFIRIGGDFKLTSFKIC' A
#
# COMPACT_ATOMS: atom_id res chain seq x y z
N MET A 1 27.89 11.21 5.35
CA MET A 1 27.33 10.59 4.12
C MET A 1 25.99 10.01 4.52
N ALA A 2 24.91 10.78 4.33
CA ALA A 2 23.57 10.33 4.71
C ALA A 2 23.03 9.46 3.57
N ILE A 3 22.76 8.19 3.85
CA ILE A 3 22.03 7.30 2.95
C ILE A 3 20.57 7.78 2.96
N GLY A 4 20.15 8.42 1.87
CA GLY A 4 18.74 8.75 1.68
C GLY A 4 17.95 7.46 1.57
N SER A 5 17.02 7.22 2.49
CA SER A 5 15.99 6.20 2.30
C SER A 5 15.14 6.65 1.11
N HIS A 6 15.29 5.94 -0.01
CA HIS A 6 14.43 6.14 -1.19
C HIS A 6 13.05 5.58 -0.89
N TYR A 7 12.18 6.39 -0.31
CA TYR A 7 10.74 6.14 -0.39
C TYR A 7 10.32 6.35 -1.84
N LYS A 8 9.77 5.32 -2.48
CA LYS A 8 9.11 5.52 -3.76
C LYS A 8 7.75 6.16 -3.50
N GLU A 9 7.51 7.33 -4.10
CA GLU A 9 6.17 7.89 -4.20
C GLU A 9 5.29 6.91 -4.98
N ALA A 10 4.09 6.64 -4.46
CA ALA A 10 3.08 5.87 -5.19
C ALA A 10 2.48 6.76 -6.28
N GLU A 11 2.16 6.19 -7.46
CA GLU A 11 1.47 6.94 -8.52
C GLU A 11 0.08 7.40 -8.06
N GLU A 12 -0.35 8.54 -8.57
CA GLU A 12 -1.68 9.10 -8.29
C GLU A 12 -2.77 8.17 -8.82
N LEU A 13 -3.75 7.85 -7.95
CA LEU A 13 -4.87 7.01 -8.32
C LEU A 13 -5.93 7.82 -9.07
N HIS A 14 -6.30 7.39 -10.28
CA HIS A 14 -7.42 7.97 -11.03
C HIS A 14 -8.77 7.43 -10.54
N ALA A 15 -9.81 8.25 -10.66
CA ALA A 15 -11.11 8.00 -10.03
C ALA A 15 -11.92 6.89 -10.73
N ALA A 16 -11.73 5.64 -10.31
CA ALA A 16 -12.68 4.56 -10.56
C ALA A 16 -13.97 4.75 -9.73
N PRO A 17 -15.14 4.22 -10.15
CA PRO A 17 -16.41 4.38 -9.43
C PRO A 17 -16.42 3.72 -8.05
N GLU A 18 -15.65 2.64 -7.86
CA GLU A 18 -15.42 1.98 -6.57
C GLU A 18 -13.96 1.49 -6.49
N PRO A 19 -13.02 2.36 -6.11
CA PRO A 19 -11.61 2.00 -6.09
C PRO A 19 -11.33 1.02 -4.94
N GLN A 20 -10.82 -0.16 -5.26
CA GLN A 20 -10.36 -1.15 -4.27
C GLN A 20 -8.84 -1.17 -4.23
N ILE A 21 -8.28 -0.99 -3.04
CA ILE A 21 -6.84 -1.17 -2.78
C ILE A 21 -6.65 -2.51 -2.06
N VAL A 22 -5.73 -3.34 -2.56
CA VAL A 22 -5.35 -4.60 -1.92
C VAL A 22 -3.87 -4.50 -1.53
N LEU A 23 -3.58 -4.73 -0.25
CA LEU A 23 -2.22 -4.76 0.28
C LEU A 23 -1.91 -6.17 0.80
N LYS A 24 -0.82 -6.76 0.34
CA LYS A 24 -0.34 -8.09 0.74
C LYS A 24 1.06 -8.00 1.31
N LEU A 25 1.29 -8.58 2.48
CA LEU A 25 2.63 -8.82 3.00
C LEU A 25 3.12 -10.18 2.44
N ALA A 26 4.14 -10.14 1.58
CA ALA A 26 4.70 -11.31 0.89
C ALA A 26 6.17 -11.51 1.30
N GLY A 27 6.40 -11.68 2.61
CA GLY A 27 7.74 -11.82 3.19
C GLY A 27 8.52 -10.51 3.11
N ASP A 28 9.50 -10.45 2.21
CA ASP A 28 10.41 -9.30 2.07
C ASP A 28 9.81 -8.12 1.30
N VAL A 29 8.57 -8.22 0.83
CA VAL A 29 7.89 -7.16 0.07
C VAL A 29 6.43 -6.98 0.49
N PHE A 30 5.93 -5.76 0.30
CA PHE A 30 4.52 -5.43 0.24
C PHE A 30 4.09 -5.33 -1.22
N GLU A 31 3.09 -6.11 -1.61
CA GLU A 31 2.45 -6.00 -2.92
C GLU A 31 1.18 -5.15 -2.77
N VAL A 32 1.03 -4.15 -3.63
CA VAL A 32 -0.09 -3.21 -3.63
C VAL A 32 -0.75 -3.25 -4.99
N GLU A 33 -2.01 -3.66 -5.02
CA GLU A 33 -2.87 -3.55 -6.19
C GLU A 33 -3.77 -2.33 -6.00
N ILE A 34 -3.78 -1.44 -6.98
CA ILE A 34 -4.70 -0.31 -7.05
C ILE A 34 -5.64 -0.49 -8.26
N PRO A 35 -6.74 0.26 -8.33
CA PRO A 35 -7.59 0.30 -9.53
C PRO A 35 -6.79 0.60 -10.80
N ASP A 36 -7.32 0.17 -11.94
CA ASP A 36 -6.71 0.31 -13.28
C ASP A 36 -5.46 -0.57 -13.51
N GLU A 37 -5.41 -1.77 -12.90
CA GLU A 37 -4.38 -2.81 -13.13
C GLU A 37 -2.94 -2.39 -12.79
N HIS A 38 -2.75 -1.34 -11.99
CA HIS A 38 -1.43 -0.94 -11.55
C HIS A 38 -1.02 -1.75 -10.30
N GLU A 39 0.11 -2.44 -10.40
CA GLU A 39 0.73 -3.20 -9.32
C GLU A 39 2.03 -2.53 -8.88
N PHE A 40 2.16 -2.27 -7.58
CA PHE A 40 3.39 -1.78 -6.97
C PHE A 40 3.96 -2.82 -6.01
N LYS A 41 5.29 -2.83 -5.91
CA LYS A 41 6.01 -3.60 -4.89
C LYS A 41 6.91 -2.67 -4.10
N PHE A 42 6.71 -2.66 -2.79
CA PHE A 42 7.55 -1.93 -1.85
C PHE A 42 8.37 -2.93 -1.02
N PRO A 43 9.66 -2.69 -0.76
CA PRO A 43 10.43 -3.54 0.12
C PRO A 43 9.87 -3.49 1.55
N ASN A 44 9.83 -4.63 2.22
CA ASN A 44 9.61 -4.73 3.66
C ASN A 44 10.90 -4.35 4.39
N GLN A 45 11.19 -3.06 4.46
CA GLN A 45 12.48 -2.55 4.96
C GLN A 45 12.75 -2.94 6.41
N GLU A 46 11.69 -3.00 7.22
CA GLU A 46 11.77 -3.31 8.64
C GLU A 46 11.66 -4.82 8.92
N SER A 47 11.59 -5.67 7.88
CA SER A 47 11.46 -7.12 7.99
C SER A 47 10.32 -7.53 8.93
N VAL A 48 9.16 -6.86 8.81
CA VAL A 48 8.00 -7.15 9.66
C VAL A 48 7.30 -8.43 9.19
N ASP A 49 7.03 -9.34 10.12
CA ASP A 49 6.25 -10.55 9.85
C ASP A 49 4.74 -10.35 10.13
N VAL A 50 4.40 -9.33 10.94
CA VAL A 50 3.04 -9.08 11.40
C VAL A 50 2.73 -7.58 11.30
N ILE A 51 1.61 -7.27 10.64
CA ILE A 51 1.04 -5.91 10.63
C ILE A 51 0.21 -5.75 11.92
N SER A 52 0.73 -5.01 12.89
CA SER A 52 0.06 -4.79 14.18
C SER A 52 -0.94 -3.63 14.18
N PHE A 53 -0.81 -2.72 13.21
CA PHE A 53 -1.61 -1.50 13.15
C PHE A 53 -1.73 -1.01 11.70
N ILE A 54 -2.94 -0.58 11.32
CA ILE A 54 -3.23 0.04 10.02
C ILE A 54 -3.92 1.38 10.28
N ARG A 55 -3.35 2.46 9.74
CA ARG A 55 -3.96 3.79 9.74
C ARG A 55 -4.45 4.12 8.33
N ILE A 56 -5.76 4.34 8.21
CA ILE A 56 -6.40 4.77 6.98
C ILE A 56 -6.74 6.26 7.13
N GLY A 57 -6.23 7.11 6.24
CA GLY A 57 -6.49 8.55 6.29
C GLY A 57 -6.15 9.22 4.96
N GLY A 58 -6.75 10.40 4.74
CA GLY A 58 -6.73 11.11 3.46
C GLY A 58 -8.12 11.65 3.13
N ASP A 59 -8.29 12.19 1.92
CA ASP A 59 -9.57 12.71 1.45
C ASP A 59 -10.35 11.64 0.66
N PHE A 60 -10.84 10.62 1.38
CA PHE A 60 -11.70 9.59 0.81
C PHE A 60 -12.68 9.04 1.84
N LYS A 61 -13.78 8.48 1.34
CA LYS A 61 -14.78 7.78 2.14
C LYS A 61 -14.51 6.28 2.12
N LEU A 62 -14.14 5.72 3.28
CA LEU A 62 -14.00 4.27 3.44
C LEU A 62 -15.40 3.63 3.45
N THR A 63 -15.66 2.75 2.49
CA THR A 63 -16.93 2.00 2.38
C THR A 63 -16.83 0.63 3.05
N SER A 64 -15.69 -0.05 2.90
CA SER A 64 -15.43 -1.34 3.53
C SER A 64 -13.94 -1.50 3.84
N PHE A 65 -13.63 -2.30 4.85
CA PHE A 65 -12.27 -2.70 5.20
C PHE A 65 -12.28 -4.17 5.61
N LYS A 66 -11.37 -4.96 5.04
CA LYS A 66 -11.28 -6.39 5.27
C LYS A 66 -9.83 -6.82 5.43
N ILE A 67 -9.58 -7.64 6.44
CA ILE A 67 -8.32 -8.39 6.62
C ILE A 67 -8.66 -9.86 6.32
N CYS A 68 -7.86 -10.51 5.47
CA CYS A 68 -8.04 -11.89 5.03
C CYS A 68 -6.97 -12.79 5.63
#